data_AF-A0A962UDX2-F1
#
_entry.id   AF-A0A962UDX2-F1
#
_cell.length_a   1.000
_cell.length_b   1.000
_cell.length_c   1.000
_cell.angle_alpha   90.00
_cell.angle_beta   90.00
_cell.angle_gamma   90.00
#
_symmetry.space_group_name_H-M   'P 1'
#
loop_
_entity.id
_entity.type
_entity.pdbx_description
1 polymer ?
#
loop_
_entity_poly.entity_id
_entity_poly.type
_entity_poly.pdbx_seq_one_letter_code
_entity_poly.pdbx_strand_id
1 'polypeptide(L)'
;MDRSLLTDEQWAVILAFLLRHPHVYVGNPLTCRAFLEAVLWVLRSGGQWRLLPAARGAWNHVFKRFARWQRRGVWAELQAHVVRDPDLQQLLIDSTVVRAHPCAAGAEQSSAEAEALGRSRGGFGTKIHAVT
;
A
#
# COMPACT_ATOMS: atom_id res chain seq x y z
N MET A 1 -1.06 3.93 -20.44
CA MET A 1 -0.21 2.78 -20.08
C MET A 1 -0.90 1.99 -18.98
N ASP A 2 -1.06 0.68 -19.17
CA ASP A 2 -1.57 -0.20 -18.13
C ASP A 2 -0.50 -0.38 -17.04
N ARG A 3 -0.65 0.34 -15.94
CA ARG A 3 0.26 0.30 -14.79
C ARG A 3 0.13 -0.98 -13.94
N SER A 4 -0.66 -1.96 -14.39
CA SER A 4 -0.73 -3.30 -13.78
C SER A 4 0.18 -4.33 -14.46
N LEU A 5 0.85 -3.95 -15.55
CA LEU A 5 1.85 -4.77 -16.23
C LEU A 5 3.24 -4.41 -15.73
N LEU A 6 4.07 -5.44 -15.54
CA LEU A 6 5.47 -5.25 -15.18
C LEU A 6 6.28 -4.99 -16.44
N THR A 7 7.26 -4.09 -16.37
CA THR A 7 8.30 -4.03 -17.40
C THR A 7 9.22 -5.25 -17.26
N ASP A 8 9.95 -5.60 -18.33
CA ASP A 8 10.87 -6.74 -18.27
C ASP A 8 11.99 -6.54 -17.24
N GLU A 9 12.43 -5.29 -17.06
CA GLU A 9 13.41 -4.92 -16.03
C GLU A 9 12.86 -5.12 -14.62
N GLN A 10 11.65 -4.63 -14.33
CA GLN A 10 10.98 -4.85 -13.04
C GLN A 10 10.77 -6.34 -12.79
N TRP A 11 10.34 -7.07 -13.82
CA TRP A 11 10.13 -8.51 -13.75
C TRP A 11 11.43 -9.26 -13.45
N ALA A 12 12.56 -8.88 -14.06
CA ALA A 12 13.85 -9.52 -13.82
C ALA A 12 14.29 -9.40 -12.35
N VAL A 13 14.12 -8.21 -11.74
CA VAL A 13 14.42 -7.97 -10.31
C VAL A 13 13.54 -8.84 -9.41
N ILE A 14 12.22 -8.84 -9.66
CA ILE A 14 11.27 -9.63 -8.88
C ILE A 14 11.57 -11.13 -9.03
N LEU A 15 11.79 -11.61 -10.26
CA LEU A 15 12.06 -13.02 -10.53
C LEU A 15 13.34 -13.49 -9.83
N ALA A 16 14.40 -12.70 -9.83
CA ALA A 16 15.65 -13.02 -9.13
C ALA A 16 15.44 -13.17 -7.61
N PHE A 17 14.56 -12.37 -7.00
CA PHE A 17 14.16 -12.56 -5.61
C PHE A 17 13.37 -13.86 -5.42
N LEU A 18 12.33 -14.09 -6.24
CA LEU A 18 11.43 -15.23 -6.09
C LEU A 18 12.13 -16.58 -6.26
N LEU A 19 13.12 -16.67 -7.17
CA LEU A 19 13.90 -17.89 -7.40
C LEU A 19 14.74 -18.31 -6.19
N ARG A 20 15.08 -17.36 -5.30
CA ARG A 20 15.88 -17.62 -4.09
C ARG A 20 15.03 -17.76 -2.83
N HIS A 21 13.73 -17.49 -2.91
CA HIS A 21 12.88 -17.42 -1.73
C HIS A 21 12.40 -18.82 -1.30
N PRO A 22 12.67 -19.26 -0.05
CA PRO A 22 12.46 -20.66 0.38
C PRO A 22 10.99 -21.11 0.38
N HIS A 23 10.05 -20.17 0.53
CA HIS A 23 8.60 -20.47 0.53
C HIS A 23 7.90 -20.23 -0.81
N VAL A 24 8.65 -19.94 -1.88
CA VAL A 24 8.08 -19.68 -3.21
C VAL A 24 8.53 -20.76 -4.18
N TYR A 25 7.54 -21.41 -4.80
CA TYR A 25 7.75 -22.16 -6.02
C TYR A 25 7.33 -21.30 -7.21
N VAL A 26 8.30 -20.97 -8.07
CA VAL A 26 8.07 -20.13 -9.27
C VAL A 26 7.40 -20.95 -10.38
N GLY A 27 7.85 -22.19 -10.60
CA GLY A 27 7.40 -23.01 -11.73
C GLY A 27 7.82 -22.35 -13.07
N ASN A 28 6.88 -22.23 -14.00
CA ASN A 28 7.09 -21.47 -15.24
C ASN A 28 7.13 -19.95 -14.93
N PRO A 29 8.23 -19.24 -15.27
CA PRO A 29 8.34 -17.81 -14.98
C PRO A 29 7.22 -16.95 -15.60
N LEU A 30 6.76 -17.27 -16.81
CA LEU A 30 5.70 -16.50 -17.49
C LEU A 30 4.36 -16.60 -16.75
N THR A 31 4.01 -17.80 -16.26
CA THR A 31 2.78 -17.96 -15.48
C THR A 31 2.89 -17.33 -14.09
N CYS A 32 4.09 -17.29 -13.52
CA CYS A 32 4.36 -16.54 -12.29
C CYS A 32 4.25 -15.03 -12.49
N ARG A 33 4.72 -14.50 -13.62
CA ARG A 33 4.55 -13.08 -13.99
C ARG A 33 3.07 -12.72 -14.13
N ALA A 34 2.32 -13.51 -14.90
CA ALA A 34 0.89 -13.30 -15.09
C ALA A 34 0.11 -13.31 -13.75
N PHE A 35 0.49 -14.20 -12.83
CA PHE A 35 -0.06 -14.20 -11.47
C PHE A 35 0.20 -12.87 -10.73
N LEU A 36 1.42 -12.35 -10.78
CA LEU A 36 1.77 -11.09 -10.13
C LEU A 36 1.07 -9.90 -10.76
N GLU A 37 0.98 -9.84 -12.09
CA GLU A 37 0.24 -8.79 -12.81
C GLU A 37 -1.27 -8.84 -12.51
N ALA A 38 -1.83 -10.03 -12.29
CA ALA A 38 -3.21 -10.17 -11.81
C ALA A 38 -3.39 -9.60 -10.39
N VAL A 39 -2.45 -9.85 -9.48
CA VAL A 39 -2.45 -9.26 -8.14
C VAL A 39 -2.31 -7.73 -8.21
N LEU A 40 -1.39 -7.21 -9.03
CA LEU A 40 -1.19 -5.77 -9.23
C LEU A 40 -2.45 -5.09 -9.75
N TRP A 41 -3.18 -5.74 -10.67
CA TRP A 41 -4.46 -5.22 -11.15
C TRP A 41 -5.47 -5.07 -10.00
N VAL A 42 -5.59 -6.07 -9.11
CA VAL A 42 -6.49 -5.99 -7.95
C VAL A 42 -6.08 -4.87 -7.00
N LEU A 43 -4.80 -4.82 -6.63
CA LEU A 43 -4.28 -3.81 -5.70
C LEU A 43 -4.42 -2.38 -6.23
N ARG A 44 -4.24 -2.19 -7.55
CA ARG A 44 -4.30 -0.88 -8.16
C ARG A 44 -5.72 -0.41 -8.47
N SER A 45 -6.60 -1.32 -8.84
CA SER A 45 -8.02 -1.00 -9.11
C SER A 45 -8.85 -0.90 -7.84
N GLY A 46 -8.43 -1.53 -6.74
CA GLY A 46 -9.27 -1.71 -5.55
C GLY A 46 -10.46 -2.66 -5.77
N GLY A 47 -10.50 -3.35 -6.92
CA GLY A 47 -11.59 -4.26 -7.27
C GLY A 47 -11.65 -5.46 -6.34
N GLN A 48 -12.87 -5.99 -6.14
CA GLN A 48 -13.04 -7.25 -5.41
C GLN A 48 -12.36 -8.40 -6.17
N TRP A 49 -11.75 -9.35 -5.44
CA TRP A 49 -11.09 -10.52 -6.06
C TRP A 49 -11.97 -11.25 -7.07
N ARG A 50 -13.27 -11.40 -6.78
CA ARG A 50 -14.24 -12.06 -7.67
C ARG A 50 -14.45 -11.36 -9.01
N LEU A 51 -14.09 -10.09 -9.10
CA LEU A 51 -14.20 -9.27 -10.31
C LEU A 51 -12.90 -9.26 -11.13
N LEU A 52 -11.88 -10.04 -10.74
CA LEU A 52 -10.69 -10.21 -11.57
C LEU A 52 -11.09 -10.68 -12.96
N PRO A 53 -10.74 -9.96 -14.04
CA PRO A 53 -11.06 -10.36 -15.40
C PRO A 53 -10.51 -11.75 -15.71
N ALA A 54 -11.30 -12.59 -16.37
CA ALA A 54 -10.89 -13.96 -16.71
C ALA A 54 -9.60 -14.02 -17.55
N ALA A 55 -9.34 -12.99 -18.38
CA ALA A 55 -8.10 -12.83 -19.14
C ALA A 55 -6.84 -12.73 -18.26
N ARG A 56 -6.98 -12.36 -16.98
CA ARG A 56 -5.90 -12.29 -15.98
C ARG A 56 -5.82 -13.53 -15.10
N GLY A 57 -6.62 -14.55 -15.39
CA GLY A 57 -6.63 -15.84 -14.71
C GLY A 57 -7.82 -16.03 -13.78
N ALA A 58 -7.94 -17.26 -13.25
CA ALA A 58 -9.02 -17.64 -12.37
C ALA A 58 -8.85 -17.00 -10.98
N TRP A 59 -9.78 -16.12 -10.59
CA TRP A 59 -9.71 -15.33 -9.35
C TRP A 59 -9.38 -16.16 -8.11
N ASN A 60 -9.97 -17.35 -7.99
CA ASN A 60 -9.79 -18.19 -6.80
C ASN A 60 -8.36 -18.75 -6.71
N HIS A 61 -7.75 -19.09 -7.86
CA HIS A 61 -6.37 -19.56 -7.90
C HIS A 61 -5.39 -18.44 -7.55
N VAL A 62 -5.61 -17.24 -8.11
CA VAL A 62 -4.82 -16.05 -7.80
C VAL A 62 -4.93 -15.71 -6.31
N PHE A 63 -6.15 -15.62 -5.77
CA PHE A 63 -6.38 -15.32 -4.36
C PHE A 63 -5.74 -16.36 -3.42
N LYS A 64 -5.91 -17.66 -3.70
CA LYS A 64 -5.31 -18.71 -2.86
C LYS A 64 -3.78 -18.64 -2.83
N ARG A 65 -3.13 -18.32 -3.96
CA ARG A 65 -1.68 -18.13 -4.01
C ARG A 65 -1.27 -16.85 -3.29
N PHE A 66 -2.00 -15.75 -3.49
CA PHE A 66 -1.79 -14.49 -2.78
C PHE A 66 -1.86 -14.67 -1.26
N ALA A 67 -2.92 -15.29 -0.75
CA ALA A 67 -3.12 -15.54 0.68
C ALA A 67 -2.08 -16.52 1.25
N ARG A 68 -1.55 -17.43 0.43
CA ARG A 68 -0.43 -18.30 0.84
C ARG A 68 0.86 -17.50 1.01
N TRP A 69 1.17 -16.61 0.07
CA TRP A 69 2.34 -15.72 0.14
C TRP A 69 2.24 -14.76 1.32
N GLN A 70 1.05 -14.20 1.57
CA GLN A 70 0.79 -13.33 2.72
C GLN A 70 1.05 -14.04 4.05
N ARG A 71 0.49 -15.23 4.25
CA ARG A 71 0.73 -16.03 5.47
C ARG A 71 2.19 -16.46 5.67
N ARG A 72 2.99 -16.47 4.59
CA ARG A 72 4.40 -16.88 4.61
C ARG A 72 5.36 -15.68 4.63
N GLY A 73 4.86 -14.44 4.74
CA GLY A 73 5.70 -13.24 4.78
C GLY A 73 6.28 -12.79 3.44
N VAL A 74 6.07 -13.54 2.35
CA VAL A 74 6.69 -13.31 1.04
C VAL A 74 6.46 -11.89 0.52
N TRP A 75 5.26 -11.33 0.71
CA TRP A 75 4.94 -9.98 0.24
C TRP A 75 5.74 -8.90 0.96
N ALA A 76 5.91 -9.03 2.28
CA ALA A 76 6.68 -8.07 3.07
C ALA A 76 8.16 -8.12 2.70
N GLU A 77 8.72 -9.32 2.54
CA GLU A 77 10.10 -9.50 2.12
C GLU A 77 10.34 -9.03 0.69
N LEU A 78 9.41 -9.31 -0.23
CA LEU A 78 9.48 -8.82 -1.61
C LEU A 78 9.43 -7.29 -1.64
N GLN A 79 8.52 -6.67 -0.88
CA GLN A 79 8.43 -5.22 -0.79
C GLN A 79 9.74 -4.60 -0.27
N ALA A 80 10.30 -5.14 0.81
CA ALA A 80 11.57 -4.69 1.35
C ALA A 80 12.73 -4.88 0.35
N HIS A 81 12.67 -5.90 -0.52
CA HIS A 81 13.68 -6.14 -1.55
C HIS A 81 13.62 -5.12 -2.69
N VAL A 82 12.41 -4.73 -3.13
CA VAL A 82 12.21 -3.84 -4.28
C VAL A 82 12.26 -2.36 -3.90
N VAL A 83 11.88 -1.99 -2.68
CA VAL A 83 11.96 -0.62 -2.17
C VAL A 83 13.40 -0.34 -1.72
N ARG A 84 14.28 0.00 -2.67
CA ARG A 84 15.65 0.46 -2.38
C ARG A 84 15.79 1.98 -2.25
N ASP A 85 14.82 2.74 -2.77
CA ASP A 85 14.69 4.18 -2.59
C ASP A 85 13.20 4.55 -2.70
N PRO A 86 12.49 4.82 -1.59
CA PRO A 86 11.08 5.17 -1.63
C PRO A 86 10.92 6.55 -2.25
N ASP A 87 10.57 6.57 -3.53
CA ASP A 87 10.28 7.79 -4.31
C ASP A 87 8.98 8.51 -3.89
N LEU A 88 8.42 8.16 -2.73
CA LEU A 88 7.17 8.65 -2.15
C LEU A 88 5.94 8.53 -3.08
N GLN A 89 6.02 7.76 -4.18
CA GLN A 89 4.90 7.61 -5.11
C GLN A 89 3.71 6.84 -4.51
N GLN A 90 3.95 6.07 -3.44
CA GLN A 90 2.92 5.41 -2.66
C GLN A 90 3.03 5.86 -1.20
N LEU A 91 2.37 6.97 -0.90
CA LEU A 91 2.25 7.50 0.45
C LEU A 91 0.86 7.17 1.00
N LEU A 92 0.78 6.45 2.11
CA LEU A 92 -0.48 6.29 2.82
C LEU A 92 -0.56 7.40 3.88
N ILE A 93 -1.45 8.37 3.65
CA ILE A 93 -1.73 9.44 4.61
C ILE A 93 -2.99 9.06 5.38
N ASP A 94 -2.84 8.80 6.67
CA ASP A 94 -3.97 8.81 7.60
C ASP A 94 -4.00 10.15 8.34
N SER A 95 -5.19 10.60 8.72
CA SER A 95 -5.35 11.89 9.39
C SER A 95 -6.45 11.83 10.42
N THR A 96 -6.13 12.22 11.65
CA THR A 96 -7.10 12.40 12.73
C THR A 96 -7.19 13.86 13.13
N VAL A 97 -8.40 14.29 13.50
CA VAL A 97 -8.65 15.65 13.99
C VAL A 97 -9.16 15.57 15.41
N VAL A 98 -8.43 16.18 16.34
CA VAL A 98 -8.85 16.35 17.74
C VAL A 98 -9.36 17.78 17.90
N ARG A 99 -10.66 17.93 18.17
CA ARG A 99 -11.24 19.26 18.40
C ARG A 99 -10.85 19.75 19.80
N ALA A 100 -10.45 21.01 19.89
CA ALA A 100 -10.24 21.65 21.19
C ALA A 100 -11.57 21.85 21.90
N HIS A 101 -11.58 21.63 23.21
CA HIS A 101 -12.72 22.02 24.05
C HIS A 101 -12.84 23.56 24.03
N PRO A 102 -14.05 24.15 24.08
CA PRO A 102 -14.21 25.61 24.03
C PRO A 102 -13.39 26.39 25.07
N CYS A 103 -13.18 25.83 26.26
CA CYS A 103 -12.36 26.47 27.31
C CYS A 103 -10.85 26.42 27.06
N ALA A 104 -10.40 25.65 26.06
CA ALA A 104 -8.99 25.56 25.68
C ALA A 104 -8.63 26.57 24.58
N ALA A 105 -9.58 27.38 24.07
CA ALA A 105 -9.29 28.37 23.04
C ALA A 105 -9.42 29.78 23.61
N GLY A 106 -8.28 30.41 23.94
CA GLY A 106 -8.23 31.85 24.27
C GLY A 106 -7.88 32.19 25.71
N ALA A 107 -6.90 31.50 26.32
CA ALA A 107 -6.30 31.98 27.55
C ALA A 107 -5.65 33.37 27.34
N GLU A 108 -5.85 34.29 28.29
CA GLU A 108 -5.58 35.74 28.17
C GLU A 108 -4.12 36.10 27.87
N GLN A 109 -3.17 35.20 28.17
CA GLN A 109 -1.73 35.37 27.93
C GLN A 109 -1.16 34.33 26.96
N SER A 110 -2.01 33.68 26.19
CA SER A 110 -1.64 32.59 25.28
C SER A 110 -2.09 32.89 23.86
N SER A 111 -1.57 32.13 22.90
CA SER A 111 -1.99 32.21 21.50
C SER A 111 -2.36 30.82 21.01
N ALA A 112 -3.16 30.78 19.94
CA ALA A 112 -3.52 29.52 19.30
C ALA A 112 -2.26 28.74 18.84
N GLU A 113 -1.24 29.43 18.33
CA GLU A 113 0.05 28.78 18.02
C GLU A 113 0.76 28.23 19.27
N ALA A 114 0.80 28.98 20.38
CA ALA A 114 1.43 28.53 21.62
C ALA A 114 0.77 27.27 22.19
N GLU A 115 -0.53 27.09 21.93
CA GLU A 115 -1.33 25.94 22.36
C GLU A 115 -1.43 24.84 21.29
N ALA A 116 -0.69 24.97 20.19
CA ALA A 116 -0.73 24.05 19.03
C ALA A 116 -2.15 23.85 18.44
N LEU A 117 -2.96 24.91 18.49
CA LEU A 117 -4.32 24.98 17.96
C LEU A 117 -4.34 25.54 16.54
N GLY A 118 -4.77 24.71 15.59
CA GLY A 118 -5.10 25.12 14.23
C GLY A 118 -6.57 25.52 14.09
N ARG A 119 -6.88 26.41 13.14
CA ARG A 119 -8.26 26.81 12.81
C ARG A 119 -8.84 25.90 11.74
N SER A 120 -10.03 25.35 11.98
CA SER A 120 -10.79 24.54 11.02
C SER A 120 -12.23 25.05 10.86
N ARG A 121 -13.01 24.47 9.95
CA ARG A 121 -14.47 24.77 9.85
C ARG A 121 -15.25 24.42 11.12
N GLY A 122 -14.76 23.48 11.93
CA GLY A 122 -15.40 23.07 13.19
C GLY A 122 -14.92 23.83 14.43
N GLY A 123 -14.15 24.91 14.27
CA GLY A 123 -13.48 25.63 15.36
C GLY A 123 -12.01 25.22 15.51
N PHE A 124 -11.43 25.53 16.68
CA PHE A 124 -10.04 25.22 17.00
C PHE A 124 -9.82 23.73 17.27
N GLY A 125 -8.64 23.24 16.92
CA GLY A 125 -8.22 21.87 17.19
C GLY A 125 -6.88 21.54 16.54
N THR A 126 -6.46 20.30 16.65
CA THR A 126 -5.17 19.83 16.10
C THR A 126 -5.44 18.73 15.08
N LYS A 127 -4.77 18.81 13.93
CA LYS A 127 -4.76 17.75 12.92
C LYS A 127 -3.45 17.01 13.02
N ILE A 128 -3.53 15.69 13.21
CA ILE A 128 -2.36 14.82 13.23
C ILE A 128 -2.39 14.04 11.93
N HIS A 129 -1.33 14.18 11.13
CA HIS A 129 -1.13 13.43 9.90
C HIS A 129 -0.09 12.35 10.16
N ALA A 130 -0.44 11.10 9.90
CA ALA A 130 0.50 9.99 9.91
C ALA A 130 0.85 9.65 8.46
N VAL A 131 2.14 9.49 8.20
CA VAL A 131 2.68 9.12 6.90
C VAL A 131 3.42 7.81 7.08
N THR A 132 3.04 6.80 6.30
CA THR A 132 3.63 5.46 6.30
C THR A 132 3.89 4.99 4.89
#